data_AF-A0A6G4CLY7-F1
#
_entry.id   AF-A0A6G4CLY7-F1
#
_cell.length_a   1.000
_cell.length_b   1.000
_cell.length_c   1.000
_cell.angle_alpha   90.00
_cell.angle_beta   90.00
_cell.angle_gamma   90.00
#
_symmetry.space_group_name_H-M   'P 1'
#
loop_
_entity.id
_entity.type
_entity.pdbx_description
1 polymer ?
#
loop_
_entity_poly.entity_id
_entity_poly.type
_entity_poly.pdbx_seq_one_letter_code
_entity_poly.pdbx_strand_id
1 'polypeptide(L)'
;YSLSHIHSLTEFYQYANSYQSLILRMVNESGRSGEYVTPSALVQLMVEMLSPTDGTSIYDPACGTGGLLIESARYIKGNSLNKNFNYSLIGNDTSSFACLISIVNLLI
;
A
#
# COMPACT_ATOMS: atom_id res chain seq x y z
N TYR A 1 2.01 12.97 23.14
CA TYR A 1 1.54 13.69 21.94
C TYR A 1 0.03 13.80 22.02
N SER A 2 -0.52 15.01 22.08
CA SER A 2 -1.97 15.24 22.04
C SER A 2 -2.38 15.43 20.59
N LEU A 3 -3.36 14.68 20.10
CA LEU A 3 -3.85 14.80 18.73
C LEU A 3 -4.83 15.99 18.67
N SER A 4 -4.31 17.21 18.76
CA SER A 4 -5.12 18.43 18.70
C SER A 4 -5.38 18.82 17.25
N HIS A 5 -6.25 18.05 16.58
CA HIS A 5 -6.83 18.31 15.26
C HIS A 5 -5.86 18.30 14.05
N ILE A 6 -6.39 17.85 12.89
CA ILE A 6 -5.72 17.94 11.59
C ILE A 6 -6.37 19.12 10.86
N HIS A 7 -5.59 20.16 10.58
CA HIS A 7 -6.12 21.43 10.09
C HIS A 7 -6.05 21.58 8.57
N SER A 8 -5.30 20.72 7.88
CA SER A 8 -5.18 20.77 6.42
C SER A 8 -4.85 19.40 5.79
N LEU A 9 -5.16 19.26 4.50
CA LEU A 9 -4.73 18.13 3.66
C LEU A 9 -3.20 17.98 3.63
N THR A 10 -2.47 19.09 3.58
CA THR A 10 -1.01 19.07 3.62
C THR A 10 -0.48 18.46 4.91
N GLU A 11 -1.08 18.83 6.04
CA GLU A 11 -0.73 18.28 7.35
C GLU A 11 -1.05 16.78 7.45
N PHE A 12 -2.22 16.36 6.93
CA PHE A 12 -2.58 14.95 6.83
C PHE A 12 -1.51 14.15 6.05
N TYR A 13 -1.11 14.61 4.87
CA TYR A 13 -0.09 13.94 4.07
C TYR A 13 1.30 13.93 4.74
N GLN A 14 1.64 14.96 5.52
CA GLN A 14 2.87 14.96 6.31
C GLN A 14 2.86 13.86 7.39
N TYR A 15 1.73 13.68 8.08
CA TYR A 15 1.59 12.59 9.06
C TYR A 15 1.59 11.21 8.39
N ALA A 16 0.92 11.06 7.25
CA ALA A 16 0.94 9.84 6.45
C ALA A 16 2.37 9.45 6.03
N ASN A 17 3.17 10.42 5.54
CA ASN A 17 4.57 10.20 5.18
C ASN A 17 5.44 9.85 6.40
N SER A 18 5.17 10.50 7.53
CA SER A 18 5.87 10.21 8.80
C SER A 18 5.55 8.79 9.28
N TYR A 19 4.28 8.38 9.22
CA TYR A 19 3.84 7.03 9.51
C TYR A 19 4.55 6.01 8.62
N GLN A 20 4.54 6.21 7.30
CA GLN A 20 5.23 5.31 6.36
C GLN A 20 6.73 5.19 6.67
N SER A 21 7.38 6.31 7.00
CA SER A 21 8.79 6.34 7.38
C SER A 21 9.07 5.55 8.66
N LEU A 22 8.17 5.63 9.66
CA LEU A 22 8.29 4.88 10.90
C LEU A 22 8.11 3.38 10.67
N ILE A 23 7.13 2.97 9.85
CA ILE A 23 6.95 1.55 9.48
C ILE A 23 8.21 1.01 8.80
N LEU A 24 8.75 1.73 7.81
CA LEU A 24 9.98 1.31 7.12
C LEU A 24 11.16 1.19 8.09
N ARG A 25 11.31 2.11 9.04
CA ARG A 25 12.36 2.03 10.08
C ARG A 25 12.17 0.80 10.97
N MET A 26 10.96 0.58 11.50
CA MET A 26 10.65 -0.58 12.34
C MET A 26 10.94 -1.90 11.62
N VAL A 27 10.52 -1.99 10.35
CA VAL A 27 10.73 -3.17 9.51
C VAL A 27 12.23 -3.42 9.29
N ASN A 28 13.00 -2.38 8.98
CA ASN A 28 14.46 -2.49 8.80
C ASN A 28 15.20 -2.85 10.10
N GLU A 29 14.83 -2.21 11.21
CA GLU A 29 15.45 -2.44 12.53
C GLU A 29 15.13 -3.84 13.09
N SER A 30 13.97 -4.40 12.76
CA SER A 30 13.59 -5.76 13.18
C SER A 30 14.40 -6.87 12.51
N GLY A 31 15.16 -6.56 11.44
CA GLY A 31 15.86 -7.56 10.63
C GLY A 31 14.93 -8.44 9.77
N ARG A 32 13.63 -8.17 9.75
CA ARG A 32 12.61 -8.93 9.02
C ARG A 32 12.11 -8.19 7.77
N SER A 33 12.97 -7.37 7.17
CA SER A 33 12.57 -6.45 6.11
C SER A 33 11.97 -7.13 4.88
N GLY A 34 12.53 -8.27 4.47
CA GLY A 34 12.01 -9.06 3.35
C GLY A 34 10.72 -9.84 3.63
N GLU A 35 10.30 -9.96 4.89
CA GLU A 35 9.04 -10.62 5.28
C GLU A 35 7.85 -9.65 5.20
N TYR A 36 8.10 -8.34 5.33
CA TYR A 36 7.05 -7.33 5.43
C TYR A 36 6.96 -6.38 4.24
N VAL A 37 8.10 -6.08 3.59
CA VAL A 37 8.17 -5.06 2.53
C VAL A 37 8.95 -5.57 1.33
N THR A 38 8.26 -5.73 0.22
CA THR A 38 8.88 -5.93 -1.09
C THR A 38 9.49 -4.60 -1.59
N PRO A 39 10.74 -4.58 -2.08
CA PRO A 39 11.34 -3.36 -2.63
C PRO A 39 10.48 -2.75 -3.74
N SER A 40 10.31 -1.42 -3.72
CA SER A 40 9.38 -0.72 -4.64
C SER A 40 9.65 -0.99 -6.12
N ALA A 41 10.92 -1.11 -6.52
CA ALA A 41 11.29 -1.43 -7.91
C ALA A 41 10.77 -2.80 -8.36
N LEU A 42 10.76 -3.79 -7.47
CA LEU A 42 10.24 -5.12 -7.78
C LEU A 42 8.71 -5.11 -7.84
N VAL A 43 8.07 -4.36 -6.93
CA VAL A 43 6.61 -4.17 -6.95
C VAL A 43 6.16 -3.52 -8.27
N GLN A 44 6.81 -2.42 -8.67
CA GLN A 44 6.52 -1.73 -9.93
C GLN A 44 6.70 -2.66 -11.13
N LEU A 45 7.82 -3.37 -11.19
CA LEU A 45 8.08 -4.34 -12.25
C LEU A 45 6.98 -5.41 -12.33
N MET A 46 6.58 -5.99 -11.19
CA MET A 46 5.52 -7.00 -11.16
C MET A 46 4.18 -6.45 -11.65
N VAL A 47 3.79 -5.25 -11.21
CA VAL A 47 2.53 -4.62 -11.63
C VAL A 47 2.56 -4.26 -13.11
N GLU A 48 3.66 -3.72 -13.62
CA GLU A 48 3.84 -3.43 -15.04
C GLU A 48 3.74 -4.70 -15.89
N MET A 49 4.37 -5.80 -15.47
CA MET A 49 4.28 -7.08 -16.16
C MET A 49 2.87 -7.66 -16.16
N LEU A 50 2.11 -7.49 -15.07
CA LEU A 50 0.73 -7.97 -14.96
C LEU A 50 -0.25 -7.07 -15.72
N SER A 51 0.04 -5.77 -15.85
CA SER A 51 -0.78 -4.78 -16.55
C SER A 51 -2.28 -4.86 -16.21
N PRO A 52 -2.68 -4.80 -14.92
CA PRO A 52 -4.07 -4.96 -14.53
C PRO A 52 -4.96 -3.84 -15.11
N THR A 53 -6.18 -4.18 -15.50
CA THR A 53 -7.15 -3.26 -16.14
C THR A 53 -8.37 -2.99 -15.28
N ASP A 54 -9.22 -2.05 -15.70
CA ASP A 54 -10.52 -1.78 -15.09
C ASP A 54 -11.33 -3.08 -14.87
N GLY A 55 -11.96 -3.20 -13.71
CA GLY A 55 -12.78 -4.35 -13.32
C GLY A 55 -11.98 -5.54 -12.76
N THR A 56 -10.65 -5.48 -12.75
CA THR A 56 -9.81 -6.59 -12.27
C THR A 56 -9.92 -6.74 -10.75
N SER A 57 -9.97 -8.00 -10.30
CA SER A 57 -9.76 -8.37 -8.89
C SER A 57 -8.30 -8.77 -8.69
N ILE A 58 -7.62 -8.12 -7.74
CA ILE A 58 -6.23 -8.34 -7.42
C ILE A 58 -6.17 -9.04 -6.06
N TYR A 59 -5.48 -10.18 -6.03
CA TYR A 59 -5.32 -10.98 -4.82
C TYR A 59 -3.83 -11.16 -4.49
N ASP A 60 -3.47 -10.86 -3.24
CA ASP A 60 -2.13 -11.09 -2.69
C ASP A 60 -2.23 -11.95 -1.41
N PRO A 61 -1.79 -13.22 -1.43
CA PRO A 61 -1.88 -14.14 -0.29
C PRO A 61 -0.81 -13.91 0.79
N ALA A 62 0.16 -13.04 0.55
CA ALA A 62 1.22 -12.65 1.49
C ALA A 62 1.46 -11.14 1.37
N CYS A 63 0.41 -10.35 1.63
CA CYS A 63 0.36 -8.96 1.24
C CYS A 63 1.32 -8.06 2.03
N GLY A 64 1.88 -8.52 3.15
CA GLY A 64 2.78 -7.72 3.98
C GLY A 64 2.15 -6.38 4.33
N THR A 65 2.84 -5.29 4.05
CA THR A 65 2.31 -3.92 4.21
C THR A 65 1.41 -3.43 3.07
N GLY A 66 0.99 -4.30 2.15
CA GLY A 66 0.04 -4.01 1.06
C GLY A 66 0.64 -3.40 -0.21
N GLY A 67 1.96 -3.38 -0.36
CA GLY A 67 2.64 -2.64 -1.42
C GLY A 67 2.18 -3.00 -2.84
N LEU A 68 2.01 -4.30 -3.12
CA LEU A 68 1.58 -4.78 -4.45
C LEU A 68 0.13 -4.40 -4.77
N LEU A 69 -0.76 -4.48 -3.78
CA LEU A 69 -2.18 -4.11 -3.93
C LEU A 69 -2.34 -2.62 -4.21
N ILE A 70 -1.61 -1.79 -3.48
CA ILE A 70 -1.62 -0.33 -3.64
C ILE A 70 -1.10 0.05 -5.02
N GLU A 71 0.03 -0.53 -5.43
CA GLU A 71 0.61 -0.20 -6.73
C GLU A 71 -0.26 -0.68 -7.90
N SER A 72 -0.91 -1.83 -7.75
CA SER A 72 -1.90 -2.32 -8.73
C SER A 72 -3.08 -1.34 -8.89
N ALA A 73 -3.62 -0.84 -7.77
CA ALA A 73 -4.70 0.15 -7.79
C ALA A 73 -4.26 1.48 -8.44
N ARG A 74 -3.03 1.93 -8.16
CA ARG A 74 -2.44 3.12 -8.80
C ARG A 74 -2.27 2.93 -10.29
N TYR A 75 -1.80 1.75 -10.72
CA TYR A 75 -1.62 1.42 -12.13
C TYR A 75 -2.95 1.46 -12.89
N ILE A 76 -4.00 0.82 -12.36
CA ILE A 76 -5.35 0.87 -12.97
C ILE A 76 -5.83 2.31 -13.06
N LYS A 77 -5.73 3.08 -11.97
CA LYS A 77 -6.15 4.49 -11.93
C LYS A 77 -5.38 5.37 -12.92
N GLY A 78 -4.08 5.13 -13.11
CA GLY A 78 -3.23 5.89 -14.01
C GLY A 78 -3.45 5.57 -15.49
N ASN A 79 -3.83 4.33 -15.81
CA ASN A 79 -4.03 3.86 -17.18
C ASN A 79 -5.50 3.81 -17.63
N SER A 80 -6.45 3.99 -16.71
CA SER A 80 -7.87 3.99 -17.05
C SER A 80 -8.27 5.23 -17.85
N LEU A 81 -8.94 5.01 -18.97
CA LEU A 81 -9.62 6.05 -19.74
C LEU A 81 -10.98 6.42 -19.14
N ASN A 82 -11.52 5.57 -18.25
CA ASN A 82 -12.82 5.76 -17.62
C ASN A 82 -12.68 6.51 -16.30
N LYS A 83 -13.50 7.54 -16.09
CA LYS A 83 -13.57 8.22 -14.77
C LYS A 83 -14.19 7.33 -13.68
N ASN A 84 -14.94 6.30 -14.08
CA ASN A 84 -15.60 5.35 -13.19
C ASN A 84 -14.87 3.99 -13.19
N PHE A 85 -13.55 4.01 -13.07
CA PHE A 85 -12.78 2.78 -12.92
C PHE A 85 -13.17 2.07 -11.62
N ASN A 86 -13.16 0.74 -11.66
CA ASN A 86 -13.43 -0.12 -10.51
C ASN A 86 -12.35 -1.20 -10.41
N TYR A 87 -12.11 -1.66 -9.19
CA TYR A 87 -11.22 -2.79 -8.90
C TYR A 87 -11.58 -3.36 -7.53
N SER A 88 -11.17 -4.61 -7.29
CA SER A 88 -11.27 -5.25 -5.98
C SER A 88 -9.88 -5.65 -5.50
N LEU A 89 -9.50 -5.28 -4.29
CA LEU A 89 -8.22 -5.62 -3.68
C LEU A 89 -8.48 -6.60 -2.53
N ILE A 90 -7.79 -7.72 -2.55
CA ILE A 90 -7.91 -8.76 -1.54
C ILE A 90 -6.50 -9.12 -1.08
N GLY A 91 -6.25 -9.04 0.22
CA GLY A 91 -4.95 -9.31 0.81
C GLY A 91 -5.08 -10.22 2.03
N ASN A 92 -4.23 -11.24 2.11
CA ASN A 92 -4.04 -12.04 3.31
C ASN A 92 -2.58 -12.01 3.72
N ASP A 93 -2.32 -12.15 5.01
CA ASP A 93 -0.97 -12.37 5.53
C ASP A 93 -1.07 -13.19 6.83
N THR A 94 -0.02 -13.92 7.15
CA THR A 94 0.07 -14.67 8.42
C THR A 94 0.28 -13.73 9.61
N SER A 95 0.87 -12.55 9.39
CA SER A 95 1.07 -11.53 10.41
C SER A 95 -0.11 -10.57 10.48
N SER A 96 -0.84 -10.61 11.60
CA SER A 96 -1.92 -9.65 11.89
C SER A 96 -1.41 -8.20 11.90
N PHE A 97 -0.14 -7.99 12.26
CA PHE A 97 0.48 -6.66 12.25
C PHE A 97 0.69 -6.14 10.83
N ALA A 98 1.17 -7.00 9.92
CA ALA A 98 1.33 -6.66 8.52
C ALA A 98 -0.02 -6.31 7.87
N CYS A 99 -1.04 -7.14 8.10
CA CYS A 99 -2.40 -6.90 7.60
C CYS A 99 -2.98 -5.57 8.12
N LEU A 100 -2.79 -5.23 9.39
CA LEU A 100 -3.21 -3.94 9.94
C LEU A 100 -2.55 -2.77 9.22
N ILE A 101 -1.24 -2.84 9.00
CA ILE A 101 -0.49 -1.82 8.25
C ILE A 101 -1.01 -1.72 6.81
N SER A 102 -1.24 -2.86 6.15
CA SER A 102 -1.80 -2.90 4.80
C SER A 102 -3.14 -2.17 4.72
N ILE A 103 -4.02 -2.35 5.71
CA ILE A 103 -5.31 -1.64 5.76
C ILE A 103 -5.10 -0.14 5.89
N VAL A 104 -4.23 0.31 6.81
CA VAL A 104 -3.94 1.74 6.98
C VAL A 104 -3.35 2.34 5.70
N ASN A 105 -2.42 1.65 5.05
CA ASN A 105 -1.83 2.10 3.80
C ASN A 105 -2.82 2.17 2.64
N LEU A 106 -3.84 1.31 2.62
CA LEU A 106 -4.91 1.35 1.62
C LEU A 106 -5.91 2.49 1.85
N LEU A 107 -6.01 3.00 3.07
CA LEU A 107 -6.90 4.12 3.43
C LEU A 107 -6.27 5.50 3.12
N ILE A 108 -4.95 5.57 3.03
CA ILE A 108 -4.15 6.78 2.80
C ILE A 108 -3.93 6.99 1.31
#